data_AF-X1R916-F1
#
_entry.id   AF-X1R916-F1
#
_cell.length_a   1.000
_cell.length_b   1.000
_cell.length_c   1.000
_cell.angle_alpha   90.00
_cell.angle_beta   90.00
_cell.angle_gamma   90.00
#
_symmetry.space_group_name_H-M   'P 1'
#
loop_
_entity.id
_entity.type
_entity.pdbx_description
1 polymer ?
#
loop_
_entity_poly.entity_id
_entity_poly.type
_entity_poly.pdbx_seq_one_letter_code
_entity_poly.pdbx_strand_id
1 'polypeptide(L)' 'MLGEILLKLVAVLTVDDVQECKRLGLEDEVGGMLDLWESVAVAWCEGDVVEGNIWPVIQIKLNELKAALRG' A
#
# COMPACT_ATOMS: atom_id res chain seq x y z
N MET A 1 -15.65 4.41 -5.45
CA MET A 1 -15.19 3.50 -6.54
C MET A 1 -13.67 3.45 -6.72
N LEU A 2 -12.96 4.58 -6.89
CA LEU A 2 -11.49 4.56 -7.02
C LEU A 2 -10.80 4.11 -5.70
N GLY A 3 -11.26 4.60 -4.54
CA GLY A 3 -10.79 4.11 -3.24
C GLY A 3 -10.87 2.59 -3.09
N GLU A 4 -11.96 1.95 -3.54
CA GLU A 4 -12.09 0.49 -3.51
C GLU A 4 -11.08 -0.24 -4.41
N ILE A 5 -10.73 0.35 -5.56
CA ILE A 5 -9.71 -0.20 -6.47
C ILE A 5 -8.36 -0.19 -5.76
N LEU A 6 -7.99 0.94 -5.15
CA LEU A 6 -6.72 1.03 -4.42
C LEU A 6 -6.70 0.10 -3.22
N LEU A 7 -7.81 0.00 -2.47
CA LEU A 7 -7.95 -0.96 -1.38
C LEU A 7 -7.72 -2.39 -1.85
N LYS A 8 -8.30 -2.79 -2.99
CA LYS A 8 -8.08 -4.13 -3.57
C LYS A 8 -6.61 -4.34 -3.95
N LEU A 9 -5.95 -3.35 -4.53
CA LEU A 9 -4.53 -3.45 -4.89
C LEU A 9 -3.63 -3.66 -3.67
N VAL A 10 -3.79 -2.84 -2.62
CA VAL A 10 -2.97 -2.98 -1.39
C VAL A 10 -3.35 -4.23 -0.58
N ALA A 11 -4.57 -4.75 -0.73
CA ALA A 11 -5.02 -5.96 -0.05
C ALA A 11 -4.50 -7.26 -0.69
N VAL A 12 -4.00 -7.22 -1.94
CA VAL A 12 -3.41 -8.39 -2.60
C VAL A 12 -2.13 -8.84 -1.90
N LEU A 13 -1.36 -7.92 -1.32
CA LEU A 13 -0.15 -8.25 -0.58
C LEU A 13 -0.43 -8.47 0.90
N THR A 14 0.11 -9.57 1.41
CA THR A 14 0.24 -9.84 2.83
C THR A 14 1.63 -9.40 3.33
N VAL A 15 1.78 -9.34 4.66
CA VAL A 15 3.08 -9.09 5.29
C VAL A 15 4.08 -10.20 4.92
N ASP A 16 3.62 -11.44 4.88
CA ASP A 16 4.46 -12.60 4.54
C ASP A 16 4.98 -12.50 3.09
N ASP A 17 4.14 -12.05 2.15
CA ASP A 17 4.56 -11.83 0.76
C ASP A 17 5.68 -10.78 0.67
N VAL A 18 5.56 -9.68 1.43
CA VAL A 18 6.58 -8.62 1.47
C VAL A 18 7.88 -9.13 2.08
N GLN A 19 7.80 -9.89 3.17
CA GLN A 19 8.97 -10.50 3.80
C GLN A 19 9.66 -11.51 2.90
N GLU A 20 8.89 -12.29 2.13
CA GLU A 20 9.43 -13.22 1.13
C GLU A 20 10.13 -12.46 0.00
N CYS A 21 9.52 -11.41 -0.55
CA CYS A 21 10.17 -10.56 -1.55
C CYS A 21 11.48 -9.95 -1.03
N LYS A 22 11.49 -9.46 0.20
CA LYS A 22 12.72 -8.96 0.86
C LYS A 22 13.78 -10.05 0.95
N ARG A 23 13.42 -11.26 1.38
CA ARG A 23 14.34 -12.41 1.45
C ARG A 23 14.93 -12.77 0.09
N LEU A 24 14.17 -12.57 -0.99
CA LEU A 24 14.60 -12.77 -2.37
C LEU A 24 15.44 -11.62 -2.93
N GLY A 25 15.66 -10.54 -2.15
CA GLY A 25 16.45 -9.37 -2.55
C GLY A 25 15.68 -8.37 -3.42
N LEU A 26 14.35 -8.41 -3.42
CA LEU A 26 13.46 -7.52 -4.20
C LEU A 26 12.95 -6.34 -3.36
N GLU A 27 13.71 -5.92 -2.35
CA GLU A 27 13.30 -4.90 -1.40
C GLU A 27 13.04 -3.55 -2.08
N ASP A 28 13.92 -3.15 -3.00
CA ASP A 28 13.82 -1.88 -3.71
C ASP A 28 12.59 -1.82 -4.63
N GLU A 29 12.30 -2.90 -5.38
CA GLU A 29 11.15 -2.97 -6.27
C GLU A 29 9.83 -2.93 -5.48
N VAL A 30 9.75 -3.70 -4.40
CA VAL A 30 8.55 -3.71 -3.54
C VAL A 30 8.39 -2.37 -2.83
N GLY A 31 9.48 -1.78 -2.33
CA GLY A 31 9.47 -0.45 -1.72
C GLY A 31 8.95 0.62 -2.68
N GLY A 32 9.49 0.65 -3.91
CA GLY A 32 9.05 1.60 -4.94
C GLY A 32 7.57 1.44 -5.32
N MET A 33 7.06 0.20 -5.36
CA MET A 33 5.64 -0.05 -5.60
C MET A 33 4.76 0.45 -4.44
N LEU A 34 5.16 0.20 -3.19
CA LEU A 34 4.42 0.68 -2.01
C LEU A 34 4.43 2.22 -1.92
N ASP A 35 5.52 2.87 -2.33
CA ASP A 35 5.62 4.34 -2.41
C ASP A 35 4.74 4.93 -3.52
N LEU A 36 4.68 4.26 -4.68
CA LEU A 36 3.75 4.62 -5.75
C LEU A 36 2.30 4.54 -5.27
N TRP A 37 1.93 3.45 -4.59
CA TRP A 37 0.57 3.29 -4.08
C TRP A 37 0.22 4.33 -3.02
N GLU A 38 1.14 4.64 -2.10
CA GLU A 38 0.93 5.72 -1.14
C GLU A 38 0.73 7.07 -1.84
N SER A 39 1.53 7.38 -2.85
CA SER A 39 1.41 8.62 -3.62
C SER A 39 0.05 8.73 -4.32
N VAL A 40 -0.42 7.63 -4.93
CA VAL A 40 -1.76 7.55 -5.52
C VAL A 40 -2.84 7.73 -4.45
N ALA A 41 -2.65 7.09 -3.30
CA ALA A 41 -3.58 7.17 -2.18
C ALA A 41 -3.76 8.63 -1.72
N VAL A 42 -2.65 9.34 -1.48
CA VAL A 42 -2.64 10.75 -1.06
C VAL A 42 -3.32 11.63 -2.11
N ALA A 43 -2.94 11.51 -3.38
CA ALA A 43 -3.52 12.32 -4.45
C ALA A 43 -5.04 12.12 -4.58
N TRP A 44 -5.53 10.89 -4.37
CA TRP A 44 -6.97 10.62 -4.44
C TRP A 44 -7.71 11.06 -3.18
N CYS A 45 -7.06 11.06 -2.01
CA CYS A 45 -7.63 11.63 -0.79
C CYS A 45 -7.77 13.16 -0.91
N GLU A 46 -6.73 13.85 -1.38
CA GLU A 46 -6.74 15.30 -1.57
C GLU A 46 -7.73 15.76 -2.64
N GLY A 47 -7.98 14.93 -3.65
CA GLY A 47 -8.99 15.19 -4.68
C GLY A 47 -10.44 14.85 -4.29
N ASP A 48 -10.70 14.47 -3.03
CA ASP A 48 -12.01 13.97 -2.55
C ASP A 48 -12.57 12.79 -3.40
N VAL A 49 -11.67 11.98 -3.97
CA VAL A 49 -12.02 10.87 -4.89
C VAL A 49 -12.10 9.52 -4.15
N VAL A 50 -11.69 9.50 -2.88
CA VAL A 50 -11.76 8.34 -1.98
C VAL A 50 -12.85 8.59 -0.94
N GLU A 51 -13.67 7.58 -0.72
CA GLU A 51 -14.67 7.62 0.35
C GLU A 51 -13.96 7.69 1.71
N GLY A 52 -14.36 8.64 2.57
CA GLY A 52 -13.62 8.96 3.80
C GLY A 52 -13.46 7.81 4.80
N ASN A 53 -14.27 6.76 4.69
CA ASN A 53 -14.15 5.52 5.48
C ASN A 53 -13.11 4.53 4.94
N ILE A 54 -12.73 4.62 3.66
CA ILE A 54 -11.78 3.72 3.01
C ILE A 54 -10.33 4.20 3.23
N TRP A 55 -10.14 5.52 3.27
CA TRP A 55 -8.82 6.14 3.41
C TRP A 55 -8.00 5.61 4.60
N PRO A 56 -8.53 5.56 5.84
CA PRO A 56 -7.78 5.06 6.98
C PRO A 56 -7.36 3.59 6.81
N VAL A 57 -8.19 2.78 6.15
CA VAL A 57 -7.92 1.35 5.92
C VAL A 57 -6.73 1.18 4.98
N ILE A 58 -6.69 1.96 3.89
CA ILE A 58 -5.57 1.95 2.94
C ILE A 58 -4.28 2.39 3.63
N GLN A 59 -4.33 3.46 4.44
CA GLN A 59 -3.15 3.93 5.16
C GLN A 59 -2.61 2.90 6.15
N ILE A 60 -3.48 2.27 6.94
CA ILE A 60 -3.07 1.22 7.89
C ILE A 60 -2.38 0.08 7.13
N LYS A 61 -3.00 -0.40 6.06
CA LYS A 61 -2.45 -1.51 5.26
C LYS A 61 -1.11 -1.16 4.63
N LEU A 62 -0.96 0.02 4.04
CA LEU A 62 0.33 0.47 3.49
C LEU A 62 1.41 0.57 4.57
N ASN A 63 1.07 1.10 5.74
CA ASN A 63 2.01 1.19 6.85
C ASN A 63 2.47 -0.18 7.35
N GLU A 64 1.56 -1.16 7.45
CA GLU A 64 1.89 -2.54 7.80
C GLU A 64 2.86 -3.17 6.80
N LEU A 65 2.60 -3.01 5.49
CA LEU A 65 3.46 -3.54 4.44
C LEU A 65 4.84 -2.86 4.43
N LYS A 66 4.90 -1.54 4.60
CA LYS A 66 6.18 -0.81 4.71
C LYS A 66 6.95 -1.18 5.96
N ALA A 67 6.28 -1.45 7.08
CA ALA A 67 6.92 -1.93 8.30
C ALA A 67 7.54 -3.32 8.11
N ALA A 68 6.82 -4.22 7.42
CA ALA A 68 7.32 -5.55 7.07
C ALA A 68 8.59 -5.51 6.20
N LEU A 69 8.71 -4.49 5.34
CA LEU A 69 9.91 -4.28 4.54
C LEU A 69 11.11 -3.80 5.37
N ARG A 70 10.88 -2.96 6.40
CA ARG A 70 11.95 -2.39 7.25
C ARG A 70 12.48 -3.37 8.32
N GLY A 71 11.63 -4.27 8.81
CA GLY A 71 11.99 -5.30 9.81
C GLY A 71 12.77 -6.45 9.20
#